data_AF-A0A3E0DZP0-F1
#
_entry.id   AF-A0A3E0DZP0-F1
#
_cell.length_a   1.000
_cell.length_b   1.000
_cell.length_c   1.000
_cell.angle_alpha   90.00
_cell.angle_beta   90.00
_cell.angle_gamma   90.00
#
_symmetry.space_group_name_H-M   'P 1'
#
loop_
_entity.id
_entity.type
_entity.pdbx_description
1 polymer ?
#
loop_
_entity_poly.entity_id
_entity_poly.type
_entity_poly.pdbx_seq_one_letter_code
_entity_poly.pdbx_strand_id
1 'polypeptide(L)'
;MKFILLTFLVALLVIVINPFLPYWAIMILIAILAALVGIKGAGAFFAGGFGMGLAWLGQSIYVSSISGSSLPEKMGELMGLGSDMALFAFTGILGFLLGAFSALSGSLFRKLFKRKPDNIYGRS
;
A
#
# COMPACT_ATOMS: atom_id res chain seq x y z
N MET A 1 0.89 -18.72 1.12
CA MET A 1 0.09 -17.60 1.70
C MET A 1 0.86 -16.27 1.71
N LYS A 2 1.60 -15.93 0.63
CA LYS A 2 2.43 -14.71 0.60
C LYS A 2 1.63 -13.42 0.46
N PHE A 3 0.47 -13.51 -0.19
CA PHE A 3 -0.45 -12.40 -0.37
C PHE A 3 -0.92 -11.87 0.99
N ILE A 4 -1.60 -12.72 1.77
CA ILE A 4 -2.13 -12.38 3.10
C ILE A 4 -1.02 -11.87 4.01
N LEU A 5 0.14 -12.55 4.02
CA LEU A 5 1.31 -12.12 4.80
C LEU A 5 1.76 -10.71 4.42
N LEU A 6 1.95 -10.42 3.13
CA LEU A 6 2.41 -9.09 2.71
C LEU A 6 1.35 -8.02 2.99
N THR A 7 0.07 -8.28 2.73
CA THR A 7 -1.02 -7.35 3.04
C THR A 7 -1.02 -6.98 4.51
N PHE A 8 -0.90 -7.98 5.40
CA PHE A 8 -0.84 -7.76 6.84
C PHE A 8 0.41 -6.98 7.26
N LEU A 9 1.59 -7.34 6.75
CA LEU A 9 2.84 -6.63 7.05
C LEU A 9 2.80 -5.17 6.59
N VAL A 10 2.23 -4.90 5.41
CA VAL A 10 2.08 -3.53 4.90
C VAL A 10 1.09 -2.75 5.74
N ALA A 11 -0.06 -3.33 6.10
CA ALA A 11 -1.04 -2.65 6.97
C ALA A 11 -0.42 -2.32 8.33
N LEU A 12 0.30 -3.27 8.94
CA LEU A 12 0.99 -3.08 10.22
C LEU A 12 2.07 -2.00 10.11
N LEU A 13 2.89 -2.03 9.05
CA LEU A 13 3.90 -1.01 8.77
C LEU A 13 3.26 0.39 8.69
N VAL A 14 2.16 0.53 7.94
CA VAL A 14 1.48 1.81 7.75
C VAL A 14 0.86 2.28 9.07
N ILE A 15 0.19 1.42 9.83
CA ILE A 15 -0.45 1.83 11.08
C ILE A 15 0.58 2.28 12.12
N VAL A 16 1.70 1.56 12.24
CA VAL A 16 2.69 1.78 13.32
C VAL A 16 3.73 2.84 12.93
N ILE A 17 4.22 2.85 11.69
CA ILE A 17 5.38 3.66 11.29
C ILE A 17 4.99 4.95 10.58
N ASN A 18 3.86 5.00 9.87
CA ASN A 18 3.41 6.21 9.14
C ASN A 18 3.21 7.45 10.04
N PRO A 19 2.92 7.35 11.36
CA PRO A 19 2.93 8.53 12.24
C PRO A 19 4.31 9.16 12.47
N PHE A 20 5.39 8.41 12.26
CA PHE A 20 6.77 8.86 12.54
C PHE A 20 7.56 9.21 11.28
N LEU A 21 7.13 8.70 10.11
CA LEU A 21 7.79 8.90 8.83
C LEU A 21 6.79 9.45 7.80
N PRO A 22 7.23 10.28 6.86
CA PRO A 22 6.35 10.73 5.80
C PRO A 22 6.01 9.60 4.83
N TYR A 23 4.86 9.70 4.16
CA TYR A 23 4.31 8.61 3.34
C TYR A 23 5.26 8.10 2.24
N TRP A 24 6.10 8.96 1.67
CA TRP A 24 7.06 8.58 0.63
C TRP A 24 8.18 7.68 1.16
N ALA A 25 8.56 7.81 2.44
CA ALA A 25 9.47 6.87 3.08
C ALA A 25 8.78 5.50 3.29
N ILE A 26 7.50 5.49 3.65
CA ILE A 26 6.71 4.25 3.79
C ILE A 26 6.62 3.51 2.44
N MET A 27 6.48 4.22 1.32
CA MET A 27 6.51 3.62 -0.02
C MET A 27 7.80 2.83 -0.28
N ILE A 28 8.96 3.38 0.11
CA ILE A 28 10.26 2.69 -0.02
C ILE A 28 10.27 1.43 0.86
N LEU A 29 9.79 1.52 2.10
CA LEU A 29 9.71 0.37 3.01
C LEU A 29 8.77 -0.73 2.49
N ILE A 30 7.62 -0.37 1.89
CA ILE A 30 6.70 -1.32 1.24
C ILE A 30 7.40 -2.03 0.08
N ALA A 31 8.16 -1.29 -0.74
CA ALA A 31 8.93 -1.89 -1.83
C ALA A 31 9.98 -2.89 -1.30
N ILE A 32 10.72 -2.53 -0.25
CA ILE A 32 11.68 -3.43 0.41
C ILE A 32 10.96 -4.68 0.95
N LEU A 33 9.85 -4.53 1.67
CA LEU A 33 9.07 -5.67 2.18
C LEU A 33 8.60 -6.60 1.06
N ALA A 34 8.04 -6.05 -0.01
CA ALA A 34 7.60 -6.84 -1.15
C ALA A 34 8.77 -7.58 -1.84
N ALA A 35 9.93 -6.92 -1.94
CA ALA A 35 11.16 -7.52 -2.43
C ALA A 35 11.63 -8.66 -1.52
N LEU A 36 11.56 -8.53 -0.20
CA LEU A 36 11.96 -9.57 0.77
C LEU A 36 11.00 -10.77 0.78
N VAL A 37 9.68 -10.53 0.78
CA VAL A 37 8.65 -11.59 0.73
C VAL A 37 8.70 -12.37 -0.60
N GLY A 38 9.07 -11.70 -1.69
CA GLY A 38 9.24 -12.32 -3.00
C GLY A 38 7.94 -12.84 -3.59
N ILE A 39 6.85 -12.10 -3.36
CA ILE A 39 5.60 -12.22 -4.09
C ILE A 39 5.82 -11.69 -5.52
N LYS A 40 5.06 -12.18 -6.51
CA LYS A 40 5.25 -11.86 -7.93
C LYS A 40 3.98 -11.25 -8.54
N GLY A 41 4.18 -10.35 -9.51
CA GLY A 41 3.12 -9.90 -10.43
C GLY A 41 1.96 -9.21 -9.70
N ALA A 42 0.74 -9.47 -10.18
CA ALA A 42 -0.49 -8.87 -9.66
C ALA A 42 -0.70 -9.13 -8.15
N GLY A 43 -0.22 -10.27 -7.62
CA GLY A 43 -0.30 -10.55 -6.19
C GLY A 43 0.44 -9.53 -5.33
N ALA A 44 1.57 -8.99 -5.82
CA ALA A 44 2.32 -7.94 -5.11
C ALA A 44 1.55 -6.62 -5.11
N PHE A 45 0.99 -6.27 -6.28
CA PHE A 45 0.20 -5.06 -6.49
C PHE A 45 -1.00 -5.03 -5.55
N PHE A 46 -1.85 -6.05 -5.57
CA PHE A 46 -3.04 -6.09 -4.72
C PHE A 46 -2.69 -6.23 -3.23
N ALA A 47 -1.63 -6.97 -2.87
CA ALA A 47 -1.25 -7.11 -1.45
C ALA A 47 -0.78 -5.78 -0.86
N GLY A 48 0.12 -5.06 -1.56
CA GLY A 48 0.57 -3.74 -1.13
C GLY A 48 -0.54 -2.71 -1.13
N GLY A 49 -1.38 -2.75 -2.17
CA GLY A 49 -2.52 -1.83 -2.31
C GLY A 49 -3.55 -2.01 -1.22
N PHE A 50 -4.03 -3.23 -0.98
CA PHE A 50 -4.99 -3.46 0.11
C PHE A 50 -4.38 -3.16 1.48
N GLY A 51 -3.09 -3.46 1.69
CA GLY A 51 -2.42 -3.14 2.96
C GLY A 51 -2.45 -1.65 3.28
N MET A 52 -1.98 -0.81 2.35
CA MET A 52 -1.90 0.64 2.57
C MET A 52 -3.25 1.34 2.42
N GLY A 53 -4.07 0.93 1.43
CA GLY A 53 -5.38 1.53 1.18
C GLY A 53 -6.36 1.30 2.32
N LEU A 54 -6.44 0.07 2.87
CA LEU A 54 -7.29 -0.21 4.03
C LEU A 54 -6.77 0.46 5.30
N ALA A 55 -5.44 0.53 5.49
CA ALA A 55 -4.86 1.24 6.62
C ALA A 55 -5.20 2.73 6.58
N TRP A 56 -5.03 3.40 5.43
CA TRP A 56 -5.37 4.82 5.28
C TRP A 56 -6.87 5.08 5.41
N LEU A 57 -7.72 4.26 4.79
CA LEU A 57 -9.16 4.38 4.95
C LEU A 57 -9.57 4.25 6.42
N GLY A 58 -9.07 3.22 7.10
CA GLY A 58 -9.36 2.97 8.52
C GLY A 58 -8.83 4.08 9.42
N GLN A 59 -7.61 4.57 9.20
CA GLN A 59 -7.04 5.67 9.97
C GLN A 59 -7.80 6.99 9.76
N SER A 60 -8.21 7.31 8.53
CA SER A 60 -8.99 8.52 8.25
C SER A 60 -10.34 8.51 8.98
N ILE A 61 -11.05 7.38 8.95
CA ILE A 61 -12.30 7.21 9.68
C ILE A 61 -12.05 7.29 11.20
N TYR A 62 -11.05 6.58 11.71
CA TYR A 62 -10.71 6.56 13.14
C TYR A 62 -10.37 7.94 13.69
N VAL A 63 -9.51 8.69 12.99
CA VAL A 63 -9.11 10.05 13.38
C VAL A 63 -10.30 11.01 13.31
N SER A 64 -11.16 10.87 12.30
CA SER A 64 -12.40 11.66 12.22
C SER A 64 -13.30 11.39 13.43
N SER A 65 -13.58 10.12 13.74
CA SER A 65 -14.46 9.73 14.83
C SER A 65 -13.96 10.15 16.21
N ILE A 66 -12.65 10.07 16.46
CA ILE A 66 -12.09 10.42 17.77
C ILE A 66 -11.88 11.93 17.96
N SER A 67 -11.70 12.68 16.87
CA SER A 67 -11.52 14.14 16.94
C SER A 67 -12.83 14.90 17.09
N GLY A 68 -13.94 14.35 16.59
CA GLY A 68 -15.24 15.05 16.56
C GLY A 68 -15.23 16.32 15.69
N SER A 69 -14.24 16.47 14.81
CA SER A 69 -14.03 17.67 14.00
C SER A 69 -14.89 17.68 12.74
N SER A 70 -15.43 18.85 12.37
CA SER A 70 -16.08 19.07 11.06
C SER A 70 -15.10 19.33 9.92
N LEU A 71 -13.79 19.20 10.16
CA LEU A 71 -12.76 19.44 9.14
C LEU A 71 -12.90 18.52 7.90
N PRO A 72 -13.14 17.19 8.04
CA PRO A 72 -13.29 16.32 6.89
C PRO A 72 -14.48 16.68 5.99
N GLU A 73 -15.58 17.13 6.59
CA GLU A 73 -16.78 17.59 5.87
C GLU A 73 -16.46 18.85 5.05
N LYS A 74 -15.86 19.86 5.69
CA LYS A 74 -15.41 21.09 5.01
C LYS A 74 -14.43 20.83 3.88
N MET A 75 -13.50 19.88 4.07
CA MET A 75 -12.56 19.49 3.03
C MET A 75 -13.28 18.75 1.90
N GLY A 76 -14.24 17.89 2.21
CA GLY A 76 -15.10 17.23 1.22
C GLY A 76 -15.87 18.23 0.36
N GLU A 77 -16.45 19.27 0.96
CA GLU A 77 -17.11 20.36 0.24
C GLU A 77 -16.14 21.17 -0.61
N LEU A 78 -15.00 21.59 -0.04
CA LEU A 78 -13.98 22.38 -0.74
C LEU A 78 -13.40 21.66 -1.96
N MET A 79 -13.23 20.34 -1.87
CA MET A 79 -12.73 19.50 -2.96
C MET A 79 -13.83 19.11 -3.96
N GLY A 80 -15.08 19.52 -3.76
CA GLY A 80 -16.21 19.17 -4.61
C GLY A 80 -16.66 17.72 -4.50
N LEU A 81 -16.29 17.03 -3.42
CA LEU A 81 -16.67 15.64 -3.13
C LEU A 81 -18.02 15.53 -2.41
N GLY A 82 -18.45 16.61 -1.76
CA GLY A 82 -19.78 16.75 -1.16
C GLY A 82 -20.03 15.96 0.13
N SER A 83 -19.05 15.19 0.61
CA SER A 83 -19.10 14.52 1.92
C SER A 83 -17.72 14.13 2.43
N ASP A 84 -17.62 13.97 3.74
CA ASP A 84 -16.46 13.38 4.42
C ASP A 84 -16.22 11.92 4.01
N MET A 85 -17.29 11.14 3.81
CA MET A 85 -17.20 9.75 3.36
C MET A 85 -16.55 9.62 1.99
N ALA A 86 -16.90 10.50 1.05
CA ALA A 86 -16.26 10.54 -0.26
C ALA A 86 -14.77 10.90 -0.15
N LEU A 87 -14.41 11.81 0.76
CA LEU A 87 -13.02 12.15 1.06
C LEU A 87 -12.23 10.96 1.65
N PHE A 88 -12.83 10.19 2.56
CA PHE A 88 -12.20 8.99 3.13
C PHE A 88 -12.00 7.91 2.06
N ALA A 89 -13.01 7.66 1.22
CA ALA A 89 -12.89 6.72 0.11
C ALA A 89 -11.78 7.15 -0.86
N PHE A 90 -11.72 8.43 -1.23
CA PHE A 90 -10.66 8.98 -2.06
C PHE A 90 -9.27 8.79 -1.43
N THR A 91 -9.15 9.05 -0.12
CA THR A 91 -7.92 8.82 0.64
C THR A 91 -7.50 7.35 0.63
N GLY A 92 -8.46 6.44 0.82
CA GLY A 92 -8.22 4.99 0.73
C GLY A 92 -7.76 4.55 -0.66
N ILE A 93 -8.34 5.10 -1.73
CA ILE A 93 -7.94 4.85 -3.13
C ILE A 93 -6.51 5.34 -3.38
N LEU A 94 -6.17 6.55 -2.91
CA LEU A 94 -4.81 7.06 -3.01
C LEU A 94 -3.82 6.15 -2.26
N GLY A 95 -4.14 5.75 -1.03
CA GLY A 95 -3.34 4.80 -0.26
C GLY A 95 -3.18 3.46 -0.99
N PHE A 96 -4.24 2.97 -1.63
CA PHE A 96 -4.20 1.75 -2.43
C PHE A 96 -3.23 1.88 -3.60
N LEU A 97 -3.31 2.96 -4.38
CA LEU A 97 -2.43 3.16 -5.52
C LEU A 97 -0.96 3.27 -5.08
N LEU A 98 -0.69 4.07 -4.05
CA LEU A 98 0.66 4.24 -3.51
C LEU A 98 1.25 2.92 -3.01
N GLY A 99 0.49 2.15 -2.23
CA GLY A 99 0.93 0.85 -1.73
C GLY A 99 1.10 -0.20 -2.85
N ALA A 100 0.19 -0.20 -3.83
CA ALA A 100 0.20 -1.16 -4.93
C ALA A 100 1.43 -0.98 -5.84
N PHE A 101 1.71 0.26 -6.25
CA PHE A 101 2.88 0.56 -7.08
C PHE A 101 4.20 0.39 -6.30
N SER A 102 4.22 0.68 -5.00
CA SER A 102 5.38 0.43 -4.15
C SER A 102 5.73 -1.05 -4.09
N ALA A 103 4.74 -1.89 -3.76
CA ALA A 103 4.94 -3.34 -3.66
C ALA A 103 5.26 -3.98 -5.02
N LEU A 104 4.62 -3.52 -6.10
CA LEU A 104 4.94 -3.97 -7.45
C LEU A 104 6.39 -3.63 -7.83
N SER A 105 6.84 -2.41 -7.54
CA SER A 105 8.22 -1.97 -7.81
C SER A 105 9.24 -2.84 -7.09
N GLY A 106 9.03 -3.11 -5.79
CA GLY A 106 9.89 -4.02 -5.03
C GLY A 106 9.91 -5.45 -5.56
N SER A 107 8.72 -5.96 -5.96
CA SER A 107 8.58 -7.28 -6.56
C SER A 107 9.33 -7.39 -7.90
N LEU A 108 9.24 -6.37 -8.75
CA LEU A 108 9.95 -6.31 -10.03
C LEU A 108 11.44 -6.13 -9.84
N PHE A 109 11.87 -5.26 -8.92
CA PHE A 109 13.27 -5.05 -8.58
C PHE A 109 13.95 -6.36 -8.16
N ARG A 110 13.30 -7.17 -7.32
CA ARG A 110 13.81 -8.50 -6.95
C ARG A 110 14.01 -9.43 -8.16
N LYS A 111 13.19 -9.31 -9.21
CA LYS A 111 13.34 -10.15 -10.41
C LYS A 111 14.61 -9.82 -11.19
N LEU A 112 15.09 -8.58 -11.17
CA LEU A 112 16.33 -8.17 -11.86
C LEU A 112 17.55 -8.95 -11.36
N PHE A 113 17.55 -9.38 -10.10
CA PHE A 113 18.64 -10.15 -9.49
C PHE A 113 18.47 -11.67 -9.62
N LYS A 114 17.35 -12.17 -10.18
CA LYS A 114 17.18 -13.61 -10.41
C LYS A 114 17.80 -13.96 -11.75
N ARG A 115 18.89 -14.75 -11.72
CA ARG A 115 19.49 -15.30 -12.94
C ARG A 115 18.46 -16.11 -13.71
N LYS A 116 18.37 -15.86 -15.02
CA LYS A 116 17.65 -16.72 -15.95
C LYS A 116 18.45 -18.03 -16.06
N PRO A 117 17.85 -19.22 -15.96
CA PRO A 117 18.59 -20.45 -16.17
C PRO A 117 19.15 -20.46 -17.59
N ASP A 118 20.47 -20.59 -17.72
CA ASP A 118 21.20 -20.56 -19.00
C ASP A 118 20.96 -21.81 -19.87
N ASN A 119 20.09 -22.73 -19.44
CA ASN A 119 19.83 -23.93 -20.21
C ASN A 119 18.67 -23.74 -21.20
N ILE A 120 19.00 -23.26 -22.40
CA ILE A 120 18.09 -23.24 -23.56
C ILE A 120 17.90 -24.64 -24.16
N TYR A 121 18.72 -25.62 -23.80
CA TYR A 121 18.66 -26.99 -24.31
C TYR A 121 18.47 -27.99 -23.17
N GLY A 122 17.22 -28.25 -22.81
CA GLY A 122 16.90 -29.39 -21.93
C GLY A 122 17.41 -30.70 -22.53
N ARG A 123 18.54 -31.18 -22.03
CA ARG A 123 18.99 -32.58 -22.12
C ARG A 123 19.76 -32.93 -20.84
N SER A 124 19.13 -33.76 -20.04
CA SER A 124 19.78 -34.82 -19.25
C SER A 124 18.95 -36.06 -19.45
#